data_AF-A0A2Z6SD16-F1
#
_entry.id   AF-A0A2Z6SD16-F1
#
_cell.length_a   1.000
_cell.length_b   1.000
_cell.length_c   1.000
_cell.angle_alpha   90.00
_cell.angle_beta   90.00
_cell.angle_gamma   90.00
#
_symmetry.space_group_name_H-M   'P 1'
#
loop_
_entity.id
_entity.type
_entity.pdbx_description
1 polymer ?
#
loop_
_entity_poly.entity_id
_entity_poly.type
_entity_poly.pdbx_seq_one_letter_code
_entity_poly.pdbx_strand_id
1 'polypeptide(L)'
;MEGVTVNVCQVSELNDRDGTIRDLAQRIVRDNLGKMEVKEIAMSLIRTLPNAMAVSTCLSRLRRELSKLNASEKIISATYDPETTKLANKMQKECQKQYENEGINYPGHFAPESVKERLDVYVVSNVHDLLALADVMIMLCIRPAEIKTLRIANGDVIGYAKNWGQQDIPRVFISMEKNEEQASQLLTWIQDAISSGQ
;
A
#
# COMPACT_ATOMS: atom_id res chain seq x y z
N MET A 1 45.44 -13.66 0.91
CA MET A 1 44.01 -13.93 1.14
C MET A 1 43.68 -13.48 2.54
N GLU A 2 43.32 -12.21 2.69
CA GLU A 2 42.75 -11.71 3.94
C GLU A 2 41.23 -11.83 3.79
N GLY A 3 40.65 -12.73 4.59
CA GLY A 3 39.20 -12.84 4.71
C GLY A 3 38.68 -11.62 5.46
N VAL A 4 37.96 -10.75 4.76
CA VAL A 4 37.21 -9.66 5.40
C VAL A 4 36.08 -10.32 6.19
N THR A 5 36.29 -10.47 7.49
CA THR A 5 35.26 -10.84 8.44
C THR A 5 34.31 -9.65 8.59
N VAL A 6 33.21 -9.68 7.85
CA VAL A 6 32.10 -8.73 8.05
C VAL A 6 31.60 -8.92 9.49
N ASN A 7 31.91 -7.94 10.34
CA ASN A 7 31.62 -7.98 11.77
C ASN A 7 30.11 -8.11 12.00
N VAL A 8 29.71 -9.29 12.48
CA VAL A 8 28.34 -9.71 12.84
C VAL A 8 27.68 -8.74 13.85
N CYS A 9 28.46 -7.90 14.55
CA CYS A 9 27.94 -6.95 15.54
C CYS A 9 27.08 -5.80 14.97
N GLN A 10 27.15 -5.48 13.68
CA GLN A 10 26.35 -4.37 13.12
C GLN A 10 24.94 -4.79 12.67
N VAL A 11 24.60 -6.08 12.75
CA VAL A 11 23.23 -6.58 12.44
C VAL A 11 22.28 -6.39 13.64
N SER A 12 22.82 -6.11 14.83
CA SER A 12 22.09 -5.97 16.09
C SER A 12 21.17 -4.75 16.18
N GLU A 13 21.32 -3.76 15.28
CA GLU A 13 20.62 -2.48 15.32
C GLU A 13 19.40 -2.41 14.38
N LEU A 14 18.81 -3.56 14.01
CA LEU A 14 17.64 -3.63 13.10
C LEU A 14 16.30 -3.20 13.74
N ASN A 15 16.33 -2.58 14.92
CA ASN A 15 15.13 -2.10 15.62
C ASN A 15 14.60 -0.76 15.07
N ASP A 16 15.35 -0.06 14.22
CA ASP A 16 14.90 1.11 13.46
C ASP A 16 14.80 0.81 11.94
N ARG A 17 13.81 -0.01 11.60
CA ARG A 17 13.67 -0.69 10.29
C ARG A 17 13.69 0.22 9.05
N ASP A 18 13.43 1.52 9.19
CA ASP A 18 13.33 2.44 8.06
C ASP A 18 14.70 2.92 7.56
N GLY A 19 15.58 3.27 8.52
CA GLY A 19 16.97 3.66 8.27
C GLY A 19 17.87 2.46 7.97
N THR A 20 17.77 1.38 8.76
CA THR A 20 18.77 0.29 8.70
C THR A 20 18.81 -0.44 7.35
N ILE A 21 17.67 -0.66 6.69
CA ILE A 21 17.65 -1.33 5.36
C ILE A 21 18.20 -0.42 4.26
N ARG A 22 17.95 0.89 4.36
CA ARG A 22 18.49 1.87 3.41
C ARG A 22 20.01 1.97 3.57
N ASP A 23 20.48 2.05 4.80
CA ASP A 23 21.91 2.10 5.12
C ASP A 23 22.60 0.81 4.68
N LEU A 24 21.98 -0.35 4.90
CA LEU A 24 22.48 -1.63 4.40
C LEU A 24 22.62 -1.65 2.87
N ALA A 25 21.63 -1.13 2.13
CA ALA A 25 21.72 -1.01 0.67
C ALA A 25 22.87 -0.10 0.24
N GLN A 26 23.04 1.05 0.92
CA GLN A 26 24.15 1.97 0.67
C GLN A 26 25.50 1.32 0.94
N ARG A 27 25.62 0.53 2.02
CA ARG A 27 26.84 -0.23 2.34
C ARG A 27 27.18 -1.25 1.26
N ILE A 28 26.18 -2.03 0.81
CA ILE A 28 26.37 -3.02 -0.25
C ILE A 28 26.97 -2.39 -1.51
N VAL A 29 26.44 -1.22 -1.92
CA VAL A 29 26.91 -0.51 -3.11
C VAL A 29 28.26 0.14 -2.87
N ARG A 30 28.44 0.85 -1.75
CA ARG A 30 29.68 1.55 -1.41
C ARG A 30 30.87 0.61 -1.26
N ASP A 31 30.64 -0.54 -0.62
CA ASP A 31 31.68 -1.53 -0.34
C ASP A 31 31.87 -2.51 -1.53
N ASN A 32 31.11 -2.33 -2.63
CA ASN A 32 31.13 -3.17 -3.84
C ASN A 32 30.97 -4.67 -3.57
N LEU A 33 30.03 -5.03 -2.68
CA LEU A 33 29.84 -6.42 -2.27
C LEU A 33 29.42 -7.31 -3.45
N GLY A 34 29.99 -8.51 -3.48
CA GLY A 34 29.70 -9.53 -4.48
C GLY A 34 28.38 -10.26 -4.21
N LYS A 35 27.93 -11.02 -5.22
CA LYS A 35 26.72 -11.84 -5.16
C LYS A 35 26.65 -12.75 -3.92
N MET A 36 27.79 -13.35 -3.53
CA MET A 36 27.85 -14.29 -2.41
C MET A 36 27.64 -13.57 -1.07
N GLU A 37 28.30 -12.43 -0.87
CA GLU A 37 28.19 -11.62 0.35
C GLU A 37 26.77 -11.07 0.51
N VAL A 38 26.16 -10.61 -0.57
CA VAL A 38 24.77 -10.11 -0.57
C VAL A 38 23.77 -11.24 -0.28
N LYS A 39 24.06 -12.48 -0.74
CA LYS A 39 23.27 -13.65 -0.40
C LYS A 39 23.39 -13.98 1.10
N GLU A 40 24.58 -13.91 1.68
CA GLU A 40 24.77 -14.10 3.12
C GLU A 40 24.04 -13.03 3.95
N ILE A 41 24.03 -11.77 3.50
CA ILE A 41 23.23 -10.71 4.11
C ILE A 41 21.74 -11.07 4.10
N ALA A 42 21.22 -11.53 2.96
CA ALA A 42 19.83 -11.96 2.86
C ALA A 42 19.51 -13.16 3.78
N MET A 43 20.41 -14.14 3.86
CA MET A 43 20.30 -15.28 4.79
C MET A 43 20.35 -14.84 6.26
N SER A 44 21.18 -13.85 6.60
CA SER A 44 21.19 -13.28 7.94
C SER A 44 19.84 -12.62 8.28
N LEU A 45 19.25 -11.86 7.36
CA LEU A 45 17.92 -11.28 7.55
C LEU A 45 16.85 -12.36 7.76
N ILE A 46 16.91 -13.46 6.99
CA ILE A 46 16.01 -14.61 7.14
C ILE A 46 16.12 -15.22 8.55
N ARG A 47 17.33 -15.34 9.09
CA ARG A 47 17.59 -15.94 10.41
C ARG A 47 17.24 -15.02 11.57
N THR A 48 17.37 -13.71 11.41
CA THR A 48 17.19 -12.73 12.49
C THR A 48 15.74 -12.29 12.65
N LEU A 49 14.97 -12.23 11.56
CA LEU A 49 13.61 -11.70 11.60
C LEU A 49 12.58 -12.74 12.09
N PRO A 50 11.52 -12.30 12.77
CA PRO A 50 10.65 -13.18 13.55
C PRO A 50 9.72 -14.06 12.72
N ASN A 51 9.42 -13.67 11.47
CA ASN A 51 8.54 -14.44 10.59
C ASN A 51 8.76 -14.11 9.10
N ALA A 52 8.23 -14.95 8.22
CA ALA A 52 8.42 -14.82 6.78
C ALA A 52 7.82 -13.53 6.18
N MET A 53 6.75 -12.98 6.77
CA MET A 53 6.18 -11.70 6.33
C MET A 53 7.16 -10.55 6.58
N ALA A 54 7.78 -10.51 7.75
CA ALA A 54 8.81 -9.53 8.09
C ALA A 54 10.04 -9.68 7.18
N VAL A 55 10.50 -10.91 6.96
CA VAL A 55 11.61 -11.20 6.04
C VAL A 55 11.30 -10.74 4.62
N SER A 56 10.14 -11.13 4.07
CA SER A 56 9.71 -10.76 2.73
C SER A 56 9.63 -9.23 2.54
N THR A 57 9.11 -8.53 3.55
CA THR A 57 9.03 -7.06 3.56
C THR A 57 10.43 -6.43 3.53
N CYS A 58 11.34 -6.89 4.39
CA CYS A 58 12.72 -6.39 4.45
C CYS A 58 13.49 -6.66 3.14
N LEU A 59 13.43 -7.88 2.60
CA LEU A 59 14.12 -8.24 1.35
C LEU A 59 13.54 -7.48 0.14
N SER A 60 12.22 -7.27 0.09
CA SER A 60 11.59 -6.46 -0.97
C SER A 60 12.00 -5.00 -0.89
N ARG A 61 12.09 -4.46 0.32
CA ARG A 61 12.58 -3.10 0.53
C ARG A 61 14.05 -2.96 0.15
N LEU A 62 14.90 -3.90 0.57
CA LEU A 62 16.32 -3.92 0.22
C LEU A 62 16.52 -3.90 -1.30
N ARG A 63 15.76 -4.71 -2.05
CA ARG A 63 15.78 -4.70 -3.54
C ARG A 63 15.41 -3.35 -4.12
N ARG A 64 14.38 -2.68 -3.59
CA ARG A 64 13.97 -1.33 -4.04
C ARG A 64 15.07 -0.30 -3.78
N GLU A 65 15.69 -0.31 -2.60
CA GLU A 65 16.78 0.61 -2.28
C GLU A 65 18.02 0.34 -3.15
N LEU A 66 18.39 -0.92 -3.36
CA LEU A 66 19.46 -1.29 -4.29
C LEU A 66 19.17 -0.84 -5.73
N SER A 67 17.91 -0.95 -6.16
CA SER A 67 17.47 -0.46 -7.48
C SER A 67 17.61 1.05 -7.61
N LYS A 68 17.22 1.82 -6.59
CA LYS A 68 17.40 3.29 -6.55
C LYS A 68 18.88 3.70 -6.62
N LEU A 69 19.77 2.86 -6.10
CA LEU A 69 21.21 3.06 -6.13
C LEU A 69 21.88 2.52 -7.41
N ASN A 70 21.10 2.11 -8.42
CA ASN A 70 21.58 1.52 -9.68
C ASN A 70 22.49 0.29 -9.49
N ALA A 71 22.27 -0.51 -8.43
CA ALA A 71 22.96 -1.77 -8.26
C ALA A 71 22.66 -2.73 -9.43
N SER A 72 23.62 -3.59 -9.80
CA SER A 72 23.41 -4.53 -10.90
C SER A 72 22.30 -5.54 -10.59
N GLU A 73 21.59 -6.01 -11.61
CA GLU A 73 20.54 -7.02 -11.49
C GLU A 73 21.04 -8.31 -10.81
N LYS A 74 22.30 -8.67 -11.03
CA LYS A 74 22.95 -9.81 -10.37
C LYS A 74 23.01 -9.66 -8.84
N ILE A 75 23.15 -8.44 -8.34
CA ILE A 75 23.16 -8.11 -6.90
C ILE A 75 21.74 -8.04 -6.36
N ILE A 76 20.82 -7.39 -7.07
CA ILE A 76 19.40 -7.29 -6.68
C ILE A 76 18.76 -8.69 -6.59
N SER A 77 18.99 -9.53 -7.60
CA SER A 77 18.49 -10.90 -7.61
C SER A 77 19.14 -11.81 -6.56
N ALA A 78 20.32 -11.45 -6.02
CA ALA A 78 20.98 -12.23 -4.97
C ALA A 78 20.21 -12.20 -3.64
N THR A 79 19.39 -11.17 -3.40
CA THR A 79 18.56 -11.07 -2.20
C THR A 79 17.20 -11.76 -2.37
N TYR A 80 16.90 -12.35 -3.54
CA TYR A 80 15.65 -13.02 -3.79
C TYR A 80 15.66 -14.43 -3.21
N ASP A 81 14.68 -14.73 -2.36
CA ASP A 81 14.45 -16.05 -1.80
C ASP A 81 13.02 -16.54 -2.12
N PRO A 82 12.85 -17.57 -2.96
CA PRO A 82 11.54 -18.05 -3.35
C PRO A 82 10.77 -18.72 -2.21
N GLU A 83 11.47 -19.38 -1.28
CA GLU A 83 10.81 -20.06 -0.15
C GLU A 83 10.23 -19.06 0.86
N THR A 84 10.96 -17.98 1.17
CA THR A 84 10.44 -16.85 1.95
C THR A 84 9.19 -16.26 1.29
N THR A 85 9.24 -16.04 -0.03
CA THR A 85 8.10 -15.48 -0.77
C THR A 85 6.88 -16.39 -0.67
N LYS A 86 7.07 -17.70 -0.85
CA LYS A 86 6.01 -18.70 -0.73
C LYS A 86 5.43 -18.76 0.68
N LEU A 87 6.27 -18.73 1.71
CA LEU A 87 5.84 -18.78 3.10
C LEU A 87 5.11 -17.50 3.52
N ALA A 88 5.59 -16.33 3.11
CA ALA A 88 4.92 -15.05 3.33
C ALA A 88 3.53 -15.02 2.67
N ASN A 89 3.43 -15.44 1.41
CA ASN A 89 2.14 -15.51 0.70
C ASN A 89 1.16 -16.47 1.41
N LYS A 90 1.66 -17.60 1.93
CA LYS A 90 0.84 -18.53 2.73
C LYS A 90 0.36 -17.87 4.02
N MET A 91 1.24 -17.17 4.75
CA MET A 91 0.87 -16.44 5.97
C MET A 91 -0.17 -15.36 5.67
N GLN A 92 0.02 -14.56 4.63
CA GLN A 92 -0.92 -13.51 4.24
C GLN A 92 -2.30 -14.10 3.91
N LYS A 93 -2.35 -15.23 3.19
CA LYS A 93 -3.61 -15.92 2.88
C LYS A 93 -4.31 -16.47 4.12
N GLU A 94 -3.55 -16.95 5.10
CA GLU A 94 -4.12 -17.44 6.36
C GLU A 94 -4.67 -16.29 7.21
N CYS A 95 -3.92 -15.20 7.35
CA CYS A 95 -4.42 -13.98 8.00
C CYS A 95 -5.69 -13.47 7.32
N GLN A 96 -5.75 -13.47 5.98
CA GLN A 96 -6.97 -13.06 5.26
C GLN A 96 -8.18 -13.91 5.65
N LYS A 97 -8.04 -15.25 5.70
CA LYS A 97 -9.13 -16.13 6.13
C LYS A 97 -9.58 -15.88 7.57
N GLN A 98 -8.64 -15.52 8.46
CA GLN A 98 -9.00 -15.19 9.84
C GLN A 98 -9.89 -13.94 9.87
N TYR A 99 -9.51 -12.88 9.15
CA TYR A 99 -10.30 -11.66 9.05
C TYR A 99 -11.67 -11.86 8.38
N GLU A 100 -11.78 -12.77 7.40
CA GLU A 100 -13.06 -13.14 6.80
C GLU A 100 -14.05 -13.71 7.82
N ASN A 101 -13.56 -14.36 8.89
CA ASN A 101 -14.40 -14.96 9.93
C ASN A 101 -14.64 -14.05 11.15
N GLU A 102 -13.74 -13.10 11.45
CA GLU A 102 -13.87 -12.17 12.59
C GLU A 102 -14.85 -11.03 12.32
N GLY A 103 -15.21 -10.80 11.05
CA GLY A 103 -15.97 -9.63 10.63
C GLY A 103 -15.11 -8.35 10.72
N ILE A 104 -15.69 -7.22 10.34
CA ILE A 104 -15.00 -5.93 10.37
C ILE A 104 -15.43 -5.19 11.64
N ASN A 105 -14.51 -5.00 12.58
CA ASN A 105 -14.71 -4.12 13.74
C ASN A 105 -14.30 -2.70 13.35
N TYR A 106 -15.25 -1.90 12.88
CA TYR A 106 -15.04 -0.48 12.57
C TYR A 106 -15.49 0.40 13.75
N PRO A 107 -14.83 1.56 13.98
CA PRO A 107 -15.33 2.54 14.94
C PRO A 107 -16.76 2.93 14.61
N GLY A 108 -17.64 3.05 15.61
CA GLY A 108 -19.06 3.38 15.40
C GLY A 108 -19.27 4.65 14.56
N HIS A 109 -18.35 5.61 14.64
CA HIS A 109 -18.35 6.80 13.78
C HIS A 109 -18.38 6.49 12.27
N PHE A 110 -17.72 5.42 11.83
CA PHE A 110 -17.68 4.97 10.43
C PHE A 110 -18.68 3.83 10.16
N ALA A 111 -19.61 3.58 11.08
CA ALA A 111 -20.71 2.67 10.81
C ALA A 111 -21.55 3.18 9.63
N PRO A 112 -22.02 2.29 8.75
CA PRO A 112 -22.89 2.67 7.63
C PRO A 112 -24.07 3.55 8.04
N GLU A 113 -24.68 3.25 9.19
CA GLU A 113 -25.81 3.99 9.75
C GLU A 113 -25.39 5.42 10.14
N SER A 114 -24.27 5.56 10.84
CA SER A 114 -23.76 6.86 11.27
C SER A 114 -23.25 7.72 10.11
N VAL A 115 -22.61 7.10 9.11
CA VAL A 115 -22.21 7.79 7.87
C VAL A 115 -23.46 8.28 7.13
N LYS A 116 -24.48 7.43 7.02
CA LYS A 116 -25.73 7.79 6.38
C LYS A 116 -26.45 8.94 7.08
N GLU A 117 -26.58 8.91 8.41
CA GLU A 117 -27.20 10.00 9.17
C GLU A 117 -26.51 11.35 8.93
N ARG A 118 -25.18 11.37 8.82
CA ARG A 118 -24.43 12.59 8.50
C ARG A 118 -24.68 13.06 7.06
N LEU A 119 -24.74 12.13 6.12
CA LEU A 119 -25.02 12.42 4.72
C LEU A 119 -26.47 12.89 4.48
N ASP A 120 -27.44 12.40 5.25
CA ASP A 120 -28.84 12.85 5.17
C ASP A 120 -29.00 14.33 5.58
N VAL A 121 -28.11 14.84 6.45
CA VAL A 121 -28.05 16.27 6.85
C VAL A 121 -27.15 17.07 5.91
N TYR A 122 -26.40 16.41 5.03
CA TYR A 122 -25.40 17.06 4.20
C TYR A 122 -26.05 17.85 3.08
N VAL A 123 -25.85 19.18 3.12
CA VAL A 123 -26.17 20.05 1.99
C VAL A 123 -24.90 20.22 1.16
N VAL A 124 -24.93 19.73 -0.08
CA VAL A 124 -23.80 19.69 -1.03
C VAL A 124 -23.13 21.07 -1.26
N SER A 125 -23.80 22.17 -0.87
CA SER A 125 -23.34 23.55 -1.03
C SER A 125 -22.43 24.12 0.07
N ASN A 126 -22.10 23.36 1.13
CA ASN A 126 -21.30 23.87 2.26
C ASN A 126 -19.80 23.56 2.15
N VAL A 127 -18.97 24.37 2.83
CA VAL A 127 -17.49 24.30 2.85
C VAL A 127 -16.98 22.95 3.34
N HIS A 128 -15.93 22.47 2.67
CA HIS A 128 -15.43 21.09 2.67
C HIS A 128 -14.59 20.76 3.91
N ASP A 129 -14.84 19.59 4.50
CA ASP A 129 -13.97 18.98 5.51
C ASP A 129 -13.60 17.55 5.08
N LEU A 130 -12.43 17.09 5.50
CA LEU A 130 -11.91 15.74 5.27
C LEU A 130 -12.90 14.66 5.72
N LEU A 131 -13.71 14.97 6.74
CA LEU A 131 -14.78 14.11 7.23
C LEU A 131 -15.88 13.90 6.18
N ALA A 132 -16.33 14.96 5.51
CA ALA A 132 -17.34 14.85 4.46
C ALA A 132 -16.83 14.03 3.28
N LEU A 133 -15.57 14.23 2.89
CA LEU A 133 -14.94 13.41 1.85
C LEU A 133 -14.89 11.94 2.26
N ALA A 134 -14.49 11.63 3.50
CA ALA A 134 -14.44 10.26 4.00
C ALA A 134 -15.83 9.60 4.01
N ASP A 135 -16.86 10.32 4.42
CA ASP A 135 -18.24 9.83 4.45
C ASP A 135 -18.76 9.52 3.04
N VAL A 136 -18.52 10.42 2.09
CA VAL A 136 -18.87 10.19 0.69
C VAL A 136 -18.08 9.01 0.12
N MET A 137 -16.79 8.88 0.42
CA MET A 137 -15.99 7.73 -0.03
C MET A 137 -16.51 6.40 0.50
N ILE A 138 -16.93 6.35 1.77
CA ILE A 138 -17.53 5.15 2.37
C ILE A 138 -18.85 4.83 1.68
N MET A 139 -19.72 5.84 1.52
CA MET A 139 -21.03 5.68 0.89
C MET A 139 -20.94 5.22 -0.56
N LEU A 140 -20.02 5.82 -1.32
CA LEU A 140 -19.75 5.47 -2.72
C LEU A 140 -18.87 4.20 -2.85
N CYS A 141 -18.38 3.65 -1.74
CA CYS A 141 -17.45 2.52 -1.71
C CYS A 141 -16.19 2.73 -2.60
N ILE A 142 -15.71 3.98 -2.70
CA ILE A 142 -14.55 4.38 -3.49
C ILE A 142 -13.30 4.44 -2.60
N ARG A 143 -12.17 3.95 -3.12
CA ARG A 143 -10.86 4.04 -2.45
C ARG A 143 -10.19 5.38 -2.72
N PRO A 144 -9.40 5.93 -1.78
CA PRO A 144 -8.75 7.23 -1.96
C PRO A 144 -7.89 7.34 -3.24
N ALA A 145 -7.24 6.25 -3.65
CA ALA A 145 -6.43 6.22 -4.87
C ALA A 145 -7.26 6.31 -6.16
N GLU A 146 -8.51 5.85 -6.14
CA GLU A 146 -9.41 5.82 -7.29
C GLU A 146 -9.95 7.23 -7.60
N ILE A 147 -10.19 8.03 -6.55
CA ILE A 147 -10.66 9.42 -6.62
C ILE A 147 -9.81 10.27 -7.54
N LYS A 148 -8.47 10.19 -7.42
CA LYS A 148 -7.53 10.99 -8.24
C LYS A 148 -7.68 10.77 -9.74
N THR A 149 -8.25 9.65 -10.13
CA THR A 149 -8.40 9.24 -11.53
C THR A 149 -9.86 9.05 -11.91
N LEU A 150 -10.78 9.43 -11.02
CA LEU A 150 -12.21 9.30 -11.20
C LEU A 150 -12.66 10.23 -12.33
N ARG A 151 -13.44 9.67 -13.27
CA ARG A 151 -14.07 10.41 -14.35
C ARG A 151 -15.56 10.18 -14.31
N ILE A 152 -16.31 11.27 -14.20
CA ILE A 152 -17.77 11.27 -14.24
C ILE A 152 -18.23 12.08 -15.46
N ALA A 153 -19.29 11.65 -16.11
CA ALA A 153 -20.05 12.49 -17.03
C ALA A 153 -21.54 12.22 -16.86
N ASN A 154 -22.34 13.28 -16.97
CA ASN A 154 -23.79 13.22 -16.81
C ASN A 154 -24.27 12.56 -15.51
N GLY A 155 -23.46 12.63 -14.44
CA GLY A 155 -23.76 11.98 -13.17
C GLY A 155 -23.30 10.54 -13.03
N ASP A 156 -22.79 9.93 -14.11
CA ASP A 156 -22.37 8.53 -14.14
C ASP A 156 -20.86 8.38 -14.10
N VAL A 157 -20.38 7.37 -13.36
CA VAL A 157 -18.96 7.00 -13.33
C VAL A 157 -18.58 6.33 -14.66
N ILE A 158 -17.77 7.02 -15.46
CA ILE A 158 -17.24 6.47 -16.73
C ILE A 158 -16.01 5.58 -16.46
N GLY A 159 -15.29 5.83 -15.37
CA GLY A 159 -14.15 4.98 -14.99
C GLY A 159 -13.21 5.64 -13.99
N TYR A 160 -12.26 4.83 -13.53
CA TYR A 160 -11.13 5.27 -12.73
C TYR A 160 -9.96 4.27 -12.88
N ALA A 161 -8.73 4.73 -12.70
CA ALA A 161 -7.54 3.89 -12.83
C ALA A 161 -7.21 3.21 -11.50
N LYS A 162 -7.14 1.88 -11.51
CA LYS A 162 -6.74 1.08 -10.34
C LYS A 162 -5.22 0.89 -10.23
N ASN A 163 -4.51 0.94 -11.36
CA ASN A 163 -3.06 0.72 -11.49
C ASN A 163 -2.45 1.76 -12.43
N TRP A 164 -1.19 2.15 -12.20
CA TRP A 164 -0.46 3.03 -13.12
C TRP A 164 -0.35 2.37 -14.50
N GLY A 165 -0.92 2.99 -15.54
CA GLY A 165 -0.75 2.59 -16.95
C GLY A 165 -1.78 1.59 -17.53
N GLN A 166 -2.90 1.30 -16.86
CA GLN A 166 -4.00 0.54 -17.47
C GLN A 166 -5.02 1.46 -18.16
N GLN A 167 -5.66 0.96 -19.24
CA GLN A 167 -6.80 1.65 -19.87
C GLN A 167 -8.01 1.68 -18.93
N ASP A 168 -8.74 2.79 -18.98
CA ASP A 168 -9.94 3.05 -18.19
C ASP A 168 -11.09 2.17 -18.68
N ILE A 169 -11.24 0.97 -18.11
CA ILE A 169 -12.42 0.14 -18.34
C ILE A 169 -13.51 0.63 -17.39
N PRO A 170 -14.66 1.12 -17.88
CA PRO A 170 -15.80 1.48 -17.05
C PRO A 170 -16.19 0.31 -16.17
N ARG A 171 -16.22 0.52 -14.85
CA ARG A 171 -16.67 -0.49 -13.89
C ARG A 171 -18.04 -0.12 -13.36
N VAL A 172 -18.83 -1.13 -13.06
CA VAL A 172 -20.09 -0.96 -12.34
C VAL A 172 -19.80 -0.30 -11.01
N PHE A 173 -20.33 0.90 -10.85
CA PHE A 173 -20.24 1.67 -9.62
C PHE A 173 -21.17 1.05 -8.57
N ILE A 174 -20.61 0.65 -7.42
CA ILE A 174 -21.36 0.05 -6.32
C ILE A 174 -21.50 1.12 -5.25
N SER A 175 -22.66 1.74 -5.18
CA SER A 175 -23.00 2.74 -4.16
C SER A 175 -23.87 2.12 -3.07
N MET A 176 -23.69 2.57 -1.84
CA MET A 176 -24.65 2.38 -0.76
C MET A 176 -25.80 3.40 -0.83
N GLU A 177 -25.62 4.49 -1.58
CA GLU A 177 -26.69 5.44 -1.91
C GLU A 177 -27.65 4.81 -2.91
N LYS A 178 -28.93 4.73 -2.52
CA LYS A 178 -29.99 4.15 -3.36
C LYS A 178 -30.63 5.19 -4.27
N ASN A 179 -30.51 6.48 -3.93
CA ASN A 179 -30.97 7.58 -4.74
C ASN A 179 -29.91 7.94 -5.80
N GLU A 180 -30.16 7.58 -7.05
CA GLU A 180 -29.25 7.83 -8.18
C GLU A 180 -28.94 9.33 -8.37
N GLU A 181 -29.91 10.21 -8.12
CA GLU A 181 -29.70 11.66 -8.25
C GLU A 181 -28.75 12.18 -7.18
N GLN A 182 -28.92 11.72 -5.94
CA GLN A 182 -28.04 12.08 -4.83
C GLN A 182 -26.63 11.50 -5.03
N ALA A 183 -26.52 10.26 -5.51
CA ALA A 183 -25.23 9.66 -5.85
C ALA A 183 -24.49 10.45 -6.95
N SER A 184 -25.22 10.86 -8.00
CA SER A 184 -24.71 11.71 -9.07
C SER A 184 -24.22 13.08 -8.56
N GLN A 185 -24.98 13.72 -7.66
CA GLN A 185 -24.58 14.98 -7.03
C GLN A 185 -23.30 14.82 -6.19
N LEU A 186 -23.19 13.76 -5.39
CA LEU A 186 -22.01 13.47 -4.58
C LEU A 186 -20.77 13.17 -5.44
N LEU A 187 -20.96 12.46 -6.56
CA LEU A 187 -19.90 12.20 -7.54
C LEU A 187 -19.41 13.50 -8.19
N THR A 188 -20.34 14.32 -8.68
CA THR A 188 -20.02 15.62 -9.27
C THR A 188 -19.28 16.52 -8.28
N TRP A 189 -19.74 16.52 -7.02
CA TRP A 189 -19.10 17.24 -5.93
C TRP A 189 -17.63 16.81 -5.70
N ILE A 190 -17.34 15.49 -5.69
CA ILE A 190 -15.95 15.00 -5.59
C ILE A 190 -15.09 15.56 -6.73
N GLN A 191 -15.62 15.55 -7.96
CA GLN A 191 -14.86 15.98 -9.13
C GLN A 191 -14.58 17.49 -9.13
N ASP A 192 -15.53 18.29 -8.66
CA ASP A 192 -15.35 19.72 -8.48
C ASP A 192 -14.30 20.03 -7.40
N ALA A 193 -14.32 19.31 -6.27
CA ALA A 193 -13.33 19.45 -5.20
C ALA A 193 -11.90 19.09 -5.68
N ILE A 194 -11.75 18.02 -6.48
CA ILE A 194 -10.45 17.68 -7.10
C ILE A 194 -9.99 18.79 -8.03
N SER A 195 -10.90 19.34 -8.84
CA SER A 195 -10.60 20.37 -9.84
C SER A 195 -10.25 21.71 -9.19
N SER A 196 -10.84 22.03 -8.03
CA SER A 196 -10.54 23.23 -7.25
C SER A 196 -9.23 23.12 -6.46
N GLY A 197 -8.67 21.91 -6.31
CA GLY A 197 -7.42 21.67 -5.58
C GLY A 197 -7.56 21.81 -4.06
N GLN A 198 -8.79 21.69 -3.54
CA GLN A 198 -9.09 21.69 -2.11
C GLN A 198 -8.91 20.30 -1.48
#